data_AF-A0ABD3VVP0-F1
#
_entry.id   AF-A0ABD3VVP0-F1
#
_cell.length_a   1.000
_cell.length_b   1.000
_cell.length_c   1.000
_cell.angle_alpha   90.00
_cell.angle_beta   90.00
_cell.angle_gamma   90.00
#
_symmetry.space_group_name_H-M   'P 1'
#
loop_
_entity.id
_entity.type
_entity.pdbx_description
1 polymer ?
#
loop_
_entity_poly.entity_id
_entity_poly.type
_entity_poly.pdbx_seq_one_letter_code
_entity_poly.pdbx_strand_id
1 'polypeptide(L)'
;GEETKTLSTNRREQWIARIGRKDWTPSQYSKVCSDHFVTGKSSALFDVSHPDWSSSLLLKPEKPKEATPENCTDSMKRTQQRAIKKKGQLINETLLDLHNLLSDQNKQDENNESQRYPFILLVKLENPKVLLDHPVDAAVTRKDEVQPEVTVENIRTELQRLTTENIELKTKLNDFKYSPELFEGKEEKVRYLTGLPGFITLMKVFKLLEPFNCGK
;
A
#
# COMPACT_ATOMS: atom_id res chain seq x y z
N GLY A 1 34.21 -13.60 -37.52
CA GLY A 1 34.83 -14.43 -38.57
C GLY A 1 33.81 -15.40 -39.14
N GLU A 2 34.24 -16.25 -40.08
CA GLU A 2 33.38 -17.27 -40.71
C GLU A 2 32.81 -18.26 -39.68
N GLU A 3 33.63 -18.71 -38.74
CA GLU A 3 33.23 -19.56 -37.62
C GLU A 3 32.09 -18.98 -36.77
N THR A 4 32.17 -17.69 -36.43
CA THR A 4 31.12 -16.98 -35.68
C THR A 4 29.79 -16.98 -36.43
N LYS A 5 29.83 -16.80 -37.76
CA LYS A 5 28.64 -16.80 -38.62
C LYS A 5 28.01 -18.18 -38.62
N THR A 6 28.80 -19.23 -38.79
CA THR A 6 28.35 -20.63 -38.77
C THR A 6 27.70 -20.98 -37.44
N LEU A 7 28.37 -20.68 -36.31
CA LEU A 7 27.82 -20.93 -34.97
C LEU A 7 26.51 -20.17 -34.73
N SER A 8 26.45 -18.89 -35.11
CA SER A 8 25.23 -18.09 -34.96
C SER A 8 24.05 -18.62 -35.77
N THR A 9 24.33 -19.15 -36.96
CA THR A 9 23.32 -19.74 -37.86
C THR A 9 22.80 -21.04 -37.27
N ASN A 10 23.69 -21.96 -36.89
CA ASN A 10 23.33 -23.22 -36.24
C ASN A 10 22.54 -23.00 -34.95
N ARG A 11 22.94 -22.01 -34.15
CA ARG A 11 22.23 -21.63 -32.93
C ARG A 11 20.81 -21.17 -33.25
N ARG A 12 20.65 -20.27 -34.22
CA ARG A 12 19.34 -19.75 -34.64
C ARG A 12 18.42 -20.87 -35.14
N GLU A 13 18.95 -21.80 -35.92
CA GLU A 13 18.19 -22.95 -36.41
C GLU A 13 17.71 -23.86 -35.28
N GLN A 14 18.56 -24.17 -34.29
CA GLN A 14 18.13 -24.89 -33.10
C GLN A 14 17.04 -24.17 -32.32
N TRP A 15 17.14 -22.84 -32.18
CA TRP A 15 16.10 -22.05 -31.51
C TRP A 15 14.77 -22.15 -32.25
N ILE A 16 14.76 -21.99 -33.57
CA ILE A 16 13.54 -22.10 -34.39
C ILE A 16 12.93 -23.51 -34.27
N ALA A 17 13.76 -24.55 -34.37
CA ALA A 17 13.32 -25.95 -34.26
C ALA A 17 12.68 -26.25 -32.89
N ARG A 18 13.24 -25.70 -31.81
CA ARG A 18 12.71 -25.91 -30.44
C ARG A 18 11.47 -25.09 -30.13
N ILE A 19 11.35 -23.88 -30.70
CA ILE A 19 10.13 -23.07 -30.60
C ILE A 19 8.95 -23.80 -31.26
N GLY A 20 9.19 -24.52 -32.37
CA GLY A 20 8.25 -25.49 -32.92
C GLY A 20 6.88 -24.91 -33.32
N ARG A 21 6.81 -23.61 -33.63
CA ARG A 21 5.59 -22.96 -34.15
C ARG A 21 5.47 -23.22 -35.64
N LYS A 22 4.30 -23.72 -36.07
CA LYS A 22 4.01 -23.91 -37.49
C LYS A 22 3.91 -22.55 -38.19
N ASP A 23 4.47 -22.46 -39.40
CA ASP A 23 4.36 -21.28 -40.27
C ASP A 23 4.88 -19.97 -39.64
N TRP A 24 5.85 -20.06 -38.73
CA TRP A 24 6.42 -18.89 -38.05
C TRP A 24 7.91 -18.70 -38.35
N THR A 25 8.28 -17.47 -38.72
CA THR A 25 9.67 -17.05 -38.91
C THR A 25 10.02 -15.92 -37.95
N PRO A 26 11.17 -15.99 -37.23
CA PRO A 26 11.55 -14.96 -36.28
C PRO A 26 11.88 -13.63 -36.98
N SER A 27 11.17 -12.59 -36.57
CA SER A 27 11.44 -11.19 -36.90
C SER A 27 12.38 -10.54 -35.87
N GLN A 28 12.83 -9.31 -36.14
CA GLN A 28 13.64 -8.53 -35.18
C GLN A 28 12.95 -8.28 -33.82
N TYR A 29 11.62 -8.32 -33.80
CA TYR A 29 10.81 -8.15 -32.59
C TYR A 29 10.51 -9.47 -31.88
N SER A 30 10.99 -10.59 -32.41
CA SER A 30 10.81 -11.90 -31.78
C SER A 30 11.72 -12.02 -30.57
N LYS A 31 11.12 -12.20 -29.40
CA LYS A 31 11.82 -12.34 -28.12
C LYS A 31 11.45 -13.68 -27.47
N VAL A 32 12.41 -14.23 -26.73
CA VAL A 32 12.23 -15.40 -25.87
C VAL A 32 12.54 -14.94 -24.45
N CYS A 33 11.63 -15.19 -23.50
CA CYS A 33 11.86 -14.81 -22.11
C CYS A 33 12.88 -15.74 -21.43
N SER A 34 13.45 -15.25 -20.33
CA SER A 34 14.40 -15.97 -19.46
C SER A 34 13.90 -17.34 -19.01
N ASP A 35 12.60 -17.50 -18.84
CA ASP A 35 11.96 -18.71 -18.30
C ASP A 35 12.18 -19.96 -19.16
N HIS A 36 12.60 -19.79 -20.42
CA HIS A 36 12.89 -20.89 -21.34
C HIS A 36 14.35 -21.38 -21.29
N PHE A 37 15.14 -20.86 -20.34
CA PHE A 37 16.52 -21.26 -20.06
C PHE A 37 16.64 -21.79 -18.63
N VAL A 38 17.43 -22.85 -18.42
CA VAL A 38 17.69 -23.47 -17.11
C VAL A 38 18.31 -22.46 -16.14
N THR A 39 19.25 -21.65 -16.62
CA THR A 39 19.92 -20.60 -15.82
C THR A 39 19.22 -19.23 -15.90
N GLY A 40 18.07 -19.15 -16.56
CA GLY A 40 17.36 -17.89 -16.79
C GLY A 40 17.97 -16.99 -17.88
N LYS A 41 19.06 -17.41 -18.53
CA LYS A 41 19.70 -16.66 -19.62
C LYS A 41 20.30 -17.58 -20.67
N SER A 42 20.44 -17.07 -21.90
CA SER A 42 21.09 -17.80 -22.97
C SER A 42 22.60 -17.87 -22.75
N SER A 43 23.22 -19.03 -22.99
CA SER A 43 24.68 -19.17 -22.88
C SER A 43 25.44 -18.33 -23.94
N ALA A 44 26.75 -18.22 -23.77
CA ALA A 44 27.65 -17.62 -24.76
C ALA A 44 27.58 -18.36 -26.10
N LEU A 45 27.85 -17.64 -27.20
CA LEU A 45 27.76 -18.23 -28.55
C LEU A 45 28.71 -19.40 -28.77
N PHE A 46 29.91 -19.34 -28.18
CA PHE A 46 30.95 -20.36 -28.34
C PHE A 46 30.82 -21.53 -27.35
N ASP A 47 29.93 -21.43 -26.36
CA ASP A 47 29.71 -22.48 -25.36
C ASP A 47 28.60 -23.43 -25.82
N VAL A 48 28.91 -24.19 -26.87
CA VAL A 48 27.95 -25.06 -27.58
C VAL A 48 27.45 -26.23 -26.72
N SER A 49 28.24 -26.67 -25.75
CA SER A 49 27.89 -27.75 -24.82
C SER A 49 26.92 -27.35 -23.72
N HIS A 50 26.70 -26.05 -23.50
CA HIS A 50 25.85 -25.58 -22.41
C HIS A 50 24.38 -25.95 -22.65
N PRO A 51 23.63 -26.42 -21.64
CA PRO A 51 22.20 -26.73 -21.79
C PRO A 51 21.37 -25.54 -22.29
N ASP A 52 21.78 -24.31 -21.93
CA ASP A 52 21.16 -23.05 -22.37
C ASP A 52 21.79 -22.42 -23.62
N TRP A 53 22.61 -23.16 -24.37
CA TRP A 53 23.07 -22.69 -25.68
C TRP A 53 21.89 -22.44 -26.62
N SER A 54 20.83 -23.24 -26.48
CA SER A 54 19.52 -23.03 -27.09
C SER A 54 18.41 -23.28 -26.08
N SER A 55 17.25 -22.62 -26.24
CA SER A 55 16.14 -22.71 -25.28
C SER A 55 15.78 -24.17 -25.03
N SER A 56 15.90 -24.66 -23.80
CA SER A 56 15.81 -26.08 -23.47
C SER A 56 14.41 -26.49 -23.00
N LEU A 57 13.61 -25.53 -22.52
CA LEU A 57 12.23 -25.77 -22.10
C LEU A 57 11.28 -25.72 -23.32
N LEU A 58 10.75 -26.89 -23.70
CA LEU A 58 9.87 -27.12 -24.84
C LEU A 58 8.71 -26.10 -24.91
N LEU A 59 8.87 -25.09 -25.77
CA LEU A 59 7.90 -24.03 -26.11
C LEU A 59 6.68 -24.52 -26.90
N LYS A 60 6.55 -25.83 -27.10
CA LYS A 60 5.45 -26.41 -27.85
C LYS A 60 4.15 -26.21 -27.06
N PRO A 61 3.06 -25.73 -27.69
CA PRO A 61 1.75 -26.02 -27.13
C PRO A 61 1.62 -27.55 -27.09
N GLU A 62 1.41 -28.12 -25.91
CA GLU A 62 0.84 -29.46 -25.83
C GLU A 62 -0.42 -29.45 -26.71
N LYS A 63 -0.66 -30.55 -27.45
CA LYS A 63 -1.90 -30.70 -28.23
C LYS A 63 -3.07 -30.28 -27.35
N PRO A 64 -4.10 -29.57 -27.86
CA PRO A 64 -5.26 -29.21 -27.05
C PRO A 64 -5.78 -30.47 -26.38
N LYS A 65 -5.55 -30.59 -25.06
CA LYS A 65 -6.17 -31.65 -24.28
C LYS A 65 -7.67 -31.31 -24.32
N GLU A 66 -8.48 -32.27 -24.75
CA GLU A 66 -9.94 -32.17 -24.67
C GLU A 66 -10.33 -31.62 -23.30
N ALA A 67 -11.38 -30.81 -23.23
CA ALA A 67 -11.74 -30.05 -22.04
C ALA A 67 -12.09 -30.99 -20.87
N THR A 68 -11.08 -31.40 -20.10
CA THR A 68 -11.24 -32.11 -18.84
C THR A 68 -11.48 -31.10 -17.72
N PRO A 69 -12.20 -31.49 -16.65
CA PRO A 69 -12.44 -30.62 -15.49
C PRO A 69 -11.16 -30.05 -14.88
N GLU A 70 -10.02 -30.75 -15.01
CA GLU A 70 -8.70 -30.31 -14.54
C GLU A 70 -8.20 -29.06 -15.28
N ASN A 71 -8.40 -28.97 -16.60
CA ASN A 71 -7.99 -27.82 -17.41
C ASN A 71 -8.77 -26.54 -17.06
N CYS A 72 -10.02 -26.67 -16.63
CA CYS A 72 -10.82 -25.56 -16.11
C CYS A 72 -10.18 -25.00 -14.83
N THR A 73 -9.74 -25.88 -13.91
CA THR A 73 -9.05 -25.46 -12.68
C THR A 73 -7.71 -24.78 -12.98
N ASP A 74 -6.95 -25.24 -13.98
CA ASP A 74 -5.67 -24.61 -14.34
C ASP A 74 -5.83 -23.26 -15.05
N SER A 75 -6.92 -23.07 -15.79
CA SER A 75 -7.32 -21.74 -16.29
C SER A 75 -7.62 -20.78 -15.14
N MET A 76 -8.38 -21.23 -14.15
CA MET A 76 -8.69 -20.44 -12.95
C MET A 76 -7.43 -20.12 -12.14
N LYS A 77 -6.53 -21.09 -11.91
CA LYS A 77 -5.24 -20.89 -11.22
C LYS A 77 -4.38 -19.86 -11.93
N ARG A 78 -4.26 -19.93 -13.26
CA ARG A 78 -3.51 -18.93 -14.05
C ARG A 78 -4.12 -17.53 -13.94
N THR A 79 -5.44 -17.43 -13.94
CA THR A 79 -6.15 -16.16 -13.75
C THR A 79 -5.89 -15.57 -12.36
N GLN A 80 -5.93 -16.40 -11.32
CA GLN A 80 -5.59 -16.01 -9.95
C GLN A 80 -4.12 -15.57 -9.84
N GLN A 81 -3.18 -16.31 -10.43
CA GLN A 81 -1.76 -15.94 -10.46
C GLN A 81 -1.51 -14.60 -11.15
N ARG A 82 -2.21 -14.32 -12.27
CA ARG A 82 -2.15 -13.01 -12.94
C ARG A 82 -2.69 -11.89 -12.05
N ALA A 83 -3.79 -12.14 -11.33
CA ALA A 83 -4.35 -11.18 -10.39
C ALA A 83 -3.36 -10.89 -9.23
N ILE A 84 -2.72 -11.93 -8.68
CA ILE A 84 -1.69 -11.80 -7.63
C ILE A 84 -0.49 -11.01 -8.17
N LYS A 85 0.02 -11.33 -9.35
CA LYS A 85 1.15 -10.62 -9.97
C LYS A 85 0.82 -9.14 -10.21
N LYS A 86 -0.40 -8.84 -10.68
CA LYS A 86 -0.88 -7.46 -10.87
C LYS A 86 -0.97 -6.69 -9.55
N LYS A 87 -1.43 -7.33 -8.46
CA LYS A 87 -1.41 -6.74 -7.11
C LYS A 87 0.02 -6.45 -6.64
N GLY A 88 0.94 -7.39 -6.83
CA GLY A 88 2.36 -7.20 -6.49
C GLY A 88 3.01 -6.03 -7.26
N GLN A 89 2.69 -5.88 -8.55
CA GLN A 89 3.12 -4.74 -9.35
C GLN A 89 2.61 -3.41 -8.79
N LEU A 90 1.32 -3.34 -8.43
CA LEU A 90 0.73 -2.13 -7.85
C LEU A 90 1.37 -1.77 -6.49
N ILE A 91 1.70 -2.77 -5.66
CA ILE A 91 2.41 -2.56 -4.39
C ILE A 91 3.79 -1.97 -4.65
N ASN A 92 4.56 -2.57 -5.57
CA ASN A 92 5.91 -2.09 -5.89
C ASN A 92 5.87 -0.67 -6.48
N GLU A 93 4.91 -0.37 -7.35
CA GLU A 93 4.69 0.98 -7.89
C GLU A 93 4.38 1.98 -6.76
N THR A 94 3.46 1.64 -5.86
CA THR A 94 3.11 2.51 -4.72
C THR A 94 4.28 2.70 -3.75
N LEU A 95 5.08 1.66 -3.51
CA LEU A 95 6.28 1.73 -2.67
C LEU A 95 7.33 2.66 -3.29
N LEU A 96 7.52 2.59 -4.61
CA LEU A 96 8.42 3.48 -5.35
C LEU A 96 7.95 4.94 -5.32
N ASP A 97 6.66 5.18 -5.51
CA ASP A 97 6.06 6.52 -5.38
C ASP A 97 6.34 7.12 -3.99
N LEU A 98 6.12 6.33 -2.92
CA LEU A 98 6.40 6.74 -1.55
C LEU A 98 7.90 7.02 -1.33
N HIS A 99 8.78 6.15 -1.81
CA HIS A 99 10.22 6.30 -1.67
C HIS A 99 10.72 7.60 -2.33
N ASN A 100 10.25 7.89 -3.54
CA ASN A 100 10.64 9.09 -4.27
C ASN A 100 10.14 10.36 -3.56
N LEU A 101 8.89 10.36 -3.10
CA LEU A 101 8.31 11.50 -2.39
C LEU A 101 9.00 11.77 -1.05
N LEU A 102 9.38 10.72 -0.30
CA LEU A 102 10.16 10.86 0.94
C LEU A 102 11.59 11.35 0.68
N SER A 103 12.20 10.93 -0.45
CA SER A 103 13.53 11.39 -0.86
C SER A 103 13.56 12.88 -1.21
N ASP A 104 12.45 13.43 -1.72
CA ASP A 104 12.31 14.85 -2.03
C ASP A 104 12.07 15.72 -0.77
N GLN A 105 11.40 15.20 0.26
CA GLN A 105 11.26 15.90 1.55
C GLN A 105 12.60 16.01 2.30
N ASN A 106 13.49 15.01 2.19
CA ASN A 106 14.81 15.01 2.85
C ASN A 106 15.81 16.03 2.30
N LYS A 107 15.50 16.76 1.22
CA LYS A 107 16.38 17.83 0.69
C LYS A 107 16.06 19.22 1.23
N GLN A 108 14.97 19.39 1.99
CA GLN A 108 14.55 20.70 2.52
C GLN A 108 14.67 20.84 4.04
N ASP A 109 14.99 19.77 4.78
CA ASP A 109 14.92 19.73 6.26
C ASP A 109 16.27 19.65 7.00
N GLU A 110 17.37 20.15 6.42
CA GLU A 110 18.66 20.23 7.14
C GLU A 110 18.71 21.36 8.21
N ASN A 111 17.60 22.07 8.50
CA ASN A 111 17.64 23.23 9.41
C ASN A 111 16.55 23.30 10.51
N ASN A 112 15.83 22.21 10.83
CA ASN A 112 14.98 22.22 12.03
C ASN A 112 14.90 20.86 12.73
N GLU A 113 15.98 20.51 13.43
CA GLU A 113 16.06 19.35 14.30
C GLU A 113 15.33 19.58 15.64
N SER A 114 14.04 19.91 15.59
CA SER A 114 13.20 19.92 16.79
C SER A 114 11.72 19.79 16.44
N GLN A 115 11.29 18.60 16.00
CA GLN A 115 9.92 18.07 16.16
C GLN A 115 9.76 16.71 15.48
N ARG A 116 10.58 15.73 15.86
CA ARG A 116 10.37 14.33 15.46
C ARG A 116 9.52 13.63 16.51
N TYR A 117 8.19 13.81 16.46
CA TYR A 117 7.28 13.04 17.30
C TYR A 117 7.12 11.61 16.75
N PRO A 118 7.19 10.58 17.60
CA PRO A 118 7.08 9.19 17.17
C PRO A 118 5.62 8.80 16.89
N PHE A 119 5.53 8.00 15.85
CA PHE A 119 4.41 7.26 15.29
C PHE A 119 3.60 6.45 16.34
N ILE A 120 2.26 6.55 16.26
CA ILE A 120 1.21 5.79 16.97
C ILE A 120 0.92 6.20 18.42
N LEU A 121 -0.07 7.08 18.62
CA LEU A 121 -0.81 7.19 19.88
C LEU A 121 -2.07 6.31 19.79
N LEU A 122 -1.95 5.07 20.25
CA LEU A 122 -3.09 4.17 20.46
C LEU A 122 -3.77 4.57 21.77
N VAL A 123 -4.74 5.48 21.71
CA VAL A 123 -5.53 5.88 22.89
C VAL A 123 -6.47 4.73 23.24
N LYS A 124 -6.13 3.95 24.27
CA LYS A 124 -7.09 3.11 24.99
C LYS A 124 -8.04 4.04 25.74
N LEU A 125 -9.28 4.16 25.28
CA LEU A 125 -10.37 4.75 26.06
C LEU A 125 -10.91 3.69 27.01
N GLU A 126 -10.28 3.56 28.18
CA GLU A 126 -10.91 2.93 29.33
C GLU A 126 -11.63 4.02 30.12
N ASN A 127 -12.95 3.86 30.24
CA ASN A 127 -13.85 4.80 30.91
C ASN A 127 -13.90 4.43 32.41
N PRO A 128 -13.30 5.18 33.34
CA PRO A 128 -13.54 4.95 34.76
C PRO A 128 -14.93 5.48 35.11
N LYS A 129 -15.81 4.57 35.54
CA LYS A 129 -17.10 4.88 36.16
C LYS A 129 -16.90 5.90 37.27
N VAL A 130 -17.48 7.09 37.11
CA VAL A 130 -17.60 8.06 38.20
C VAL A 130 -18.65 7.53 39.17
N LEU A 131 -18.19 7.11 40.35
CA LEU A 131 -19.03 6.81 41.50
C LEU A 131 -19.52 8.15 42.08
N LEU A 132 -20.72 8.57 41.72
CA LEU A 132 -21.49 9.53 42.49
C LEU A 132 -22.49 8.73 43.31
N ASP A 133 -22.28 8.73 44.63
CA ASP A 133 -23.32 8.79 45.65
C ASP A 133 -22.61 8.87 47.00
N HIS A 134 -22.77 9.98 47.72
CA HIS A 134 -23.18 10.06 49.13
C HIS A 134 -23.37 11.56 49.50
N PRO A 135 -24.49 11.92 50.17
CA PRO A 135 -24.90 13.31 50.41
C PRO A 135 -24.36 13.85 51.73
N VAL A 136 -24.00 15.14 51.80
CA VAL A 136 -23.82 15.83 53.08
C VAL A 136 -24.33 17.28 52.98
N ASP A 137 -25.48 17.51 53.62
CA ASP A 137 -25.97 18.83 54.02
C ASP A 137 -25.02 19.48 55.03
N ALA A 138 -24.78 20.79 54.92
CA ALA A 138 -24.68 21.72 56.07
C ALA A 138 -24.38 23.15 55.61
N ALA A 139 -25.27 24.07 56.00
CA ALA A 139 -25.10 25.51 55.91
C ALA A 139 -23.98 26.02 56.83
N VAL A 140 -23.12 26.93 56.34
CA VAL A 140 -22.43 27.94 57.18
C VAL A 140 -22.16 29.21 56.35
N THR A 141 -22.83 30.30 56.73
CA THR A 141 -22.49 31.69 56.41
C THR A 141 -21.22 32.13 57.12
N ARG A 142 -20.25 32.73 56.39
CA ARG A 142 -19.38 33.82 56.87
C ARG A 142 -19.05 34.78 55.72
N LYS A 143 -19.27 36.07 55.97
CA LYS A 143 -18.74 37.20 55.20
C LYS A 143 -17.25 37.33 55.52
N ASP A 144 -16.40 37.56 54.51
CA ASP A 144 -15.17 38.36 54.61
C ASP A 144 -14.63 38.68 53.20
N GLU A 145 -13.94 39.81 53.08
CA GLU A 145 -13.71 40.62 51.88
C GLU A 145 -12.71 40.08 50.83
N VAL A 146 -13.15 40.20 49.57
CA VAL A 146 -12.47 40.42 48.29
C VAL A 146 -10.94 40.22 48.18
N GLN A 147 -10.57 39.15 47.48
CA GLN A 147 -9.41 39.07 46.56
C GLN A 147 -9.97 39.06 45.12
N PRO A 148 -9.37 39.71 44.11
CA PRO A 148 -9.91 39.60 42.78
C PRO A 148 -9.56 38.24 42.17
N GLU A 149 -10.50 37.75 41.35
CA GLU A 149 -10.15 37.07 40.10
C GLU A 149 -10.12 35.54 40.04
N VAL A 150 -10.87 34.82 40.89
CA VAL A 150 -11.70 33.68 40.46
C VAL A 150 -12.79 33.48 41.51
N THR A 151 -13.99 33.98 41.26
CA THR A 151 -15.13 33.68 42.15
C THR A 151 -15.64 32.25 41.87
N VAL A 152 -16.29 31.63 42.85
CA VAL A 152 -16.99 30.34 42.64
C VAL A 152 -17.98 30.45 41.48
N GLU A 153 -18.53 31.64 41.26
CA GLU A 153 -19.40 31.91 40.13
C GLU A 153 -18.66 31.88 38.80
N ASN A 154 -17.46 32.46 38.70
CA ASN A 154 -16.62 32.36 37.50
C ASN A 154 -16.29 30.89 37.16
N ILE A 155 -16.05 30.06 38.19
CA ILE A 155 -15.81 28.62 37.99
C ILE A 155 -17.09 27.93 37.50
N ARG A 156 -18.25 28.25 38.06
CA ARG A 156 -19.53 27.68 37.61
C ARG A 156 -19.84 28.08 36.17
N THR A 157 -19.64 29.34 35.81
CA THR A 157 -19.84 29.82 34.43
C THR A 157 -18.90 29.12 33.46
N GLU A 158 -17.64 28.93 33.85
CA GLU A 158 -16.66 28.26 33.00
C GLU A 158 -16.94 26.75 32.88
N LEU A 159 -17.37 26.10 33.97
CA LEU A 159 -17.83 24.70 33.93
C LEU A 159 -19.05 24.54 33.03
N GLN A 160 -20.01 25.48 33.08
CA GLN A 160 -21.16 25.47 32.17
C GLN A 160 -20.73 25.66 30.73
N ARG A 161 -19.84 26.61 30.45
CA ARG A 161 -19.29 26.88 29.10
C ARG A 161 -18.56 25.66 28.53
N LEU A 162 -17.69 25.05 29.33
CA LEU A 162 -16.95 23.85 28.94
C LEU A 162 -17.90 22.67 28.73
N THR A 163 -18.95 22.54 29.56
CA THR A 163 -19.93 21.47 29.42
C THR A 163 -20.73 21.62 28.12
N THR A 164 -21.20 22.83 27.79
CA THR A 164 -21.91 23.09 26.53
C THR A 164 -21.01 22.87 25.32
N GLU A 165 -19.77 23.36 25.36
CA GLU A 165 -18.79 23.12 24.28
C GLU A 165 -18.50 21.62 24.11
N ASN A 166 -18.35 20.87 25.20
CA ASN A 166 -18.10 19.43 25.15
C ASN A 166 -19.29 18.68 24.54
N ILE A 167 -20.53 19.07 24.89
CA ILE A 167 -21.74 18.52 24.28
C ILE A 167 -21.76 18.84 22.79
N GLU A 168 -21.51 20.10 22.40
CA GLU A 168 -21.50 20.52 21.00
C GLU A 168 -20.44 19.77 20.18
N LEU A 169 -19.22 19.64 20.70
CA LEU A 169 -18.13 18.92 20.05
C LEU A 169 -18.46 17.43 19.92
N LYS A 170 -19.05 16.81 20.94
CA LYS A 170 -19.50 15.41 20.89
C LYS A 170 -20.60 15.20 19.87
N THR A 171 -21.56 16.12 19.78
CA THR A 171 -22.61 16.08 18.75
C THR A 171 -21.99 16.20 17.35
N LYS A 172 -21.11 17.20 17.13
CA LYS A 172 -20.37 17.35 15.88
C LYS A 172 -19.60 16.08 15.50
N LEU A 173 -18.94 15.44 16.46
CA LEU A 173 -18.19 14.21 16.22
C LEU A 173 -19.10 13.03 15.85
N ASN A 174 -20.26 12.90 16.50
CA ASN A 174 -21.24 11.86 16.18
C ASN A 174 -21.89 12.07 14.81
N ASP A 175 -22.12 13.33 14.42
CA ASP A 175 -22.69 13.67 13.11
C ASP A 175 -21.65 13.59 11.99
N PHE A 176 -20.36 13.67 12.32
CA PHE A 176 -19.27 13.64 11.35
C PHE A 176 -19.02 12.23 10.83
N LYS A 177 -19.51 11.95 9.63
CA LYS A 177 -19.13 10.74 8.89
C LYS A 177 -17.78 10.95 8.21
N TYR A 178 -16.83 10.08 8.52
CA TYR A 178 -15.53 10.08 7.86
C TYR A 178 -15.68 9.52 6.46
N SER A 179 -15.39 10.34 5.45
CA SER A 179 -15.38 9.93 4.06
C SER A 179 -14.03 10.31 3.42
N PRO A 180 -13.49 9.48 2.51
CA PRO A 180 -12.23 9.79 1.86
C PRO A 180 -12.26 11.13 1.11
N GLU A 181 -13.41 11.51 0.56
CA GLU A 181 -13.61 12.73 -0.23
C GLU A 181 -13.34 14.02 0.57
N LEU A 182 -13.35 13.96 1.91
CA LEU A 182 -13.02 15.09 2.77
C LEU A 182 -11.57 15.59 2.60
N PHE A 183 -10.70 14.72 2.06
CA PHE A 183 -9.28 14.94 1.84
C PHE A 183 -8.92 15.39 0.43
N GLU A 184 -9.89 15.42 -0.48
CA GLU A 184 -9.67 15.84 -1.86
C GLU A 184 -9.22 17.31 -1.91
N GLY A 185 -8.09 17.57 -2.58
CA GLY A 185 -7.47 18.89 -2.68
C GLY A 185 -6.93 19.48 -1.36
N LYS A 186 -6.74 18.65 -0.33
CA LYS A 186 -6.19 19.06 0.98
C LYS A 186 -4.96 18.22 1.34
N GLU A 187 -3.93 18.32 0.51
CA GLU A 187 -2.70 17.52 0.61
C GLU A 187 -2.00 17.71 1.95
N GLU A 188 -1.95 18.93 2.49
CA GLU A 188 -1.35 19.18 3.80
C GLU A 188 -2.11 18.48 4.93
N LYS A 189 -3.44 18.44 4.85
CA LYS A 189 -4.28 17.76 5.83
C LYS A 189 -4.08 16.24 5.77
N VAL A 190 -3.92 15.70 4.56
CA VAL A 190 -3.56 14.29 4.36
C VAL A 190 -2.19 13.99 4.96
N ARG A 191 -1.19 14.83 4.67
CA ARG A 191 0.17 14.71 5.19
C ARG A 191 0.20 14.76 6.72
N TYR A 192 -0.49 15.72 7.31
CA TYR A 192 -0.55 15.88 8.76
C TYR A 192 -1.22 14.67 9.45
N LEU A 193 -2.36 14.20 8.95
CA LEU A 193 -3.15 13.17 9.63
C LEU A 193 -2.67 11.75 9.36
N THR A 194 -2.04 11.49 8.22
CA THR A 194 -1.69 10.12 7.79
C THR A 194 -0.20 9.91 7.57
N GLY A 195 0.59 10.99 7.52
CA GLY A 195 2.00 10.96 7.09
C GLY A 195 2.17 10.70 5.59
N LEU A 196 1.08 10.52 4.84
CA LEU A 196 1.13 10.26 3.40
C LEU A 196 1.24 11.56 2.61
N PRO A 197 1.95 11.54 1.46
CA PRO A 197 2.27 12.75 0.73
C PRO A 197 1.06 13.46 0.09
N GLY A 198 -0.09 12.78 -0.06
CA GLY A 198 -1.28 13.40 -0.64
C GLY A 198 -2.45 12.45 -0.81
N PHE A 199 -3.58 13.03 -1.24
CA PHE A 199 -4.87 12.34 -1.33
C PHE A 199 -4.84 11.11 -2.25
N ILE A 200 -4.19 11.23 -3.41
CA ILE A 200 -4.08 10.12 -4.38
C ILE A 200 -3.40 8.90 -3.74
N THR A 201 -2.33 9.11 -2.98
CA THR A 201 -1.59 8.05 -2.30
C THR A 201 -2.45 7.43 -1.19
N LEU A 202 -3.16 8.25 -0.42
CA LEU A 202 -4.13 7.80 0.58
C LEU A 202 -5.19 6.88 -0.06
N MET A 203 -5.76 7.25 -1.20
CA MET A 203 -6.75 6.44 -1.92
C MET A 203 -6.17 5.13 -2.46
N LYS A 204 -4.93 5.14 -2.99
CA LYS A 204 -4.24 3.90 -3.40
C LYS A 204 -4.10 2.94 -2.22
N VAL A 205 -3.75 3.44 -1.03
CA VAL A 205 -3.64 2.65 0.20
C VAL A 205 -4.99 2.10 0.63
N PHE A 206 -6.05 2.90 0.66
CA PHE A 206 -7.40 2.41 0.98
C PHE A 206 -7.83 1.27 0.06
N LYS A 207 -7.65 1.42 -1.26
CA LYS A 207 -7.97 0.38 -2.25
C LYS A 207 -7.18 -0.91 -2.07
N LEU A 208 -5.94 -0.81 -1.57
CA LEU A 208 -5.12 -1.99 -1.24
C LEU A 208 -5.66 -2.71 0.00
N LEU A 209 -6.19 -1.95 0.96
CA LEU A 209 -6.70 -2.45 2.24
C LEU A 209 -8.17 -2.89 2.20
N GLU A 210 -8.96 -2.44 1.23
CA GLU A 210 -10.35 -2.88 1.00
C GLU A 210 -10.59 -4.38 1.19
N PRO A 211 -9.81 -5.31 0.59
CA PRO A 211 -10.03 -6.75 0.78
C PRO A 211 -9.70 -7.27 2.18
N PHE A 212 -9.01 -6.49 3.00
CA PHE A 212 -8.65 -6.83 4.39
C PHE A 212 -9.57 -6.13 5.41
N ASN A 213 -10.30 -5.09 4.99
CA ASN A 213 -11.36 -4.45 5.75
C ASN A 213 -12.66 -5.29 5.72
N CYS A 214 -12.59 -6.55 6.14
CA CYS A 214 -13.79 -7.30 6.49
C CYS A 214 -14.31 -6.74 7.83
N GLY A 215 -15.39 -5.96 7.76
CA GLY A 215 -16.07 -5.44 8.95
C GLY A 215 -16.44 -6.55 9.93
N LYS A 216 -16.07 -6.36 11.19
CA LYS A 216 -16.79 -6.92 12.33
C LYS A 216 -17.72 -5.85 12.87
#